data_AF-M1ACU5-F1
#
_entry.id   AF-M1ACU5-F1
#
_cell.length_a   1.000
_cell.length_b   1.000
_cell.length_c   1.000
_cell.angle_alpha   90.00
_cell.angle_beta   90.00
_cell.angle_gamma   90.00
#
_symmetry.space_group_name_H-M   'P 1'
#
loop_
_entity.id
_entity.type
_entity.pdbx_description
1 polymer ?
#
loop_
_entity_poly.entity_id
_entity_poly.type
_entity_poly.pdbx_seq_one_letter_code
_entity_poly.pdbx_strand_id
1 'polypeptide(L)'
;MEESGFRPDSLSFSAILYACSHIGFVDAGREYFEKMGGFYDIRSTMEHYGCMVDMFGRAGELEEAYDIIRSMPTEPNSVILRSFISACKHHGHIPCA
;
A
#
# COMPACT_ATOMS: atom_id res chain seq x y z
N MET A 1 -17.09 13.43 -0.53
CA MET A 1 -16.80 13.25 0.90
C MET A 1 -16.39 14.57 1.52
N GLU A 2 -15.29 15.18 1.08
CA GLU A 2 -14.79 16.45 1.63
C GLU A 2 -15.65 17.66 1.29
N GLU A 3 -16.12 17.76 0.03
CA GLU A 3 -17.02 18.83 -0.42
C GLU A 3 -18.35 18.84 0.36
N SER A 4 -18.76 17.66 0.85
CA SER A 4 -19.94 17.48 1.71
C SER A 4 -19.63 17.67 3.21
N GLY A 5 -18.42 18.10 3.57
CA GLY A 5 -17.98 18.37 4.94
C GLY A 5 -17.54 17.15 5.74
N PHE A 6 -17.47 15.96 5.13
CA PHE A 6 -17.03 14.74 5.82
C PHE A 6 -15.52 14.57 5.68
N ARG A 7 -14.84 14.38 6.82
CA ARG A 7 -13.40 14.08 6.85
C ARG A 7 -13.17 12.59 6.58
N PRO A 8 -12.32 12.21 5.62
CA PRO A 8 -11.90 10.83 5.41
C PRO A 8 -11.34 10.20 6.69
N ASP A 9 -11.67 8.93 6.90
CA ASP A 9 -11.16 8.12 7.99
C ASP A 9 -10.29 6.97 7.47
N SER A 10 -9.77 6.13 8.37
CA SER A 10 -8.96 4.97 7.99
C SER A 10 -9.66 4.06 6.99
N LEU A 11 -10.96 3.81 7.15
CA LEU A 11 -11.71 2.94 6.23
C LEU A 11 -11.81 3.56 4.83
N SER A 12 -12.02 4.87 4.77
CA SER A 12 -12.04 5.63 3.52
C SER A 12 -10.71 5.50 2.77
N PHE A 13 -9.59 5.60 3.48
CA PHE A 13 -8.26 5.41 2.90
C PHE A 13 -7.99 3.97 2.47
N SER A 14 -8.39 2.96 3.23
CA SER A 14 -8.35 1.56 2.78
C SER A 14 -9.08 1.39 1.44
N ALA A 15 -10.27 1.97 1.29
CA ALA A 15 -11.04 1.89 0.05
C ALA A 15 -10.35 2.58 -1.13
N ILE A 16 -9.79 3.77 -0.91
CA ILE A 16 -9.05 4.52 -1.93
C ILE A 16 -7.80 3.73 -2.38
N LEU A 17 -6.98 3.29 -1.43
CA LEU A 17 -5.74 2.56 -1.73
C LEU A 17 -6.03 1.22 -2.41
N TYR A 18 -7.07 0.51 -1.99
CA TYR A 18 -7.53 -0.71 -2.65
C TYR A 18 -7.91 -0.44 -4.12
N ALA A 19 -8.69 0.61 -4.39
CA ALA A 19 -9.07 0.97 -5.75
C ALA A 19 -7.86 1.36 -6.61
N CYS A 20 -6.94 2.17 -6.08
CA CYS A 20 -5.68 2.52 -6.75
C CYS A 20 -4.87 1.28 -7.09
N SER A 21 -4.80 0.34 -6.15
CA SER A 21 -4.05 -0.91 -6.27
C SER A 21 -4.61 -1.77 -7.41
N HIS A 22 -5.94 -1.86 -7.53
CA HIS A 22 -6.61 -2.66 -8.56
C HIS A 22 -6.54 -2.06 -9.96
N ILE A 23 -6.59 -0.74 -10.08
CA ILE A 23 -6.63 -0.03 -11.38
C ILE A 23 -5.20 0.30 -11.87
N GLY A 24 -4.19 0.17 -11.00
CA GLY A 24 -2.80 0.46 -11.32
C GLY A 24 -2.45 1.95 -11.23
N PHE A 25 -3.18 2.71 -10.41
CA PHE A 25 -2.92 4.15 -10.19
C PHE A 25 -1.89 4.34 -9.08
N VAL A 26 -0.63 4.00 -9.39
CA VAL A 26 0.47 3.96 -8.40
C VAL A 26 0.76 5.33 -7.81
N ASP A 27 0.93 6.35 -8.66
CA ASP A 27 1.24 7.72 -8.21
C ASP A 27 0.15 8.30 -7.30
N ALA A 28 -1.12 8.10 -7.66
CA ALA A 28 -2.24 8.54 -6.85
C ALA A 28 -2.29 7.78 -5.51
N GLY A 29 -2.04 6.47 -5.53
CA GLY A 29 -1.97 5.65 -4.31
C GLY A 29 -0.89 6.14 -3.35
N ARG A 30 0.30 6.48 -3.87
CA ARG A 30 1.41 7.08 -3.12
C ARG A 30 0.99 8.40 -2.48
N GLU A 31 0.42 9.31 -3.27
CA GLU A 31 -0.05 10.61 -2.80
C GLU A 31 -1.11 10.47 -1.69
N TYR A 32 -2.08 9.57 -1.85
CA TYR A 32 -3.11 9.36 -0.83
C TYR A 32 -2.54 8.73 0.44
N PHE A 33 -1.60 7.79 0.33
CA PHE A 33 -0.94 7.19 1.50
C PHE A 33 -0.13 8.23 2.29
N GLU A 34 0.58 9.12 1.62
CA GLU A 34 1.32 10.23 2.25
C GLU A 34 0.38 11.24 2.92
N LYS A 35 -0.69 11.65 2.21
CA LYS A 35 -1.71 12.56 2.77
C LYS A 35 -2.40 11.98 3.99
N MET A 36 -2.69 10.68 4.00
CA MET A 36 -3.34 9.99 5.12
C MET A 36 -2.59 10.25 6.44
N GLY A 37 -1.27 10.03 6.47
CA GLY A 37 -0.46 10.26 7.65
C GLY A 37 -0.13 11.75 7.88
N GLY A 38 0.24 12.48 6.82
CA GLY A 38 0.73 13.85 6.95
C GLY A 38 -0.35 14.91 7.14
N PHE A 39 -1.45 14.82 6.39
CA PHE A 39 -2.53 15.82 6.39
C PHE A 39 -3.71 15.39 7.27
N TYR A 40 -4.12 14.12 7.19
CA TYR A 40 -5.27 13.63 7.96
C TYR A 40 -4.90 13.07 9.33
N ASP A 41 -3.61 12.94 9.68
CA ASP A 41 -3.12 12.38 10.94
C ASP A 41 -3.68 10.97 11.23
N ILE A 42 -3.85 10.17 10.17
CA ILE A 42 -4.35 8.81 10.24
C ILE A 42 -3.15 7.85 10.18
N ARG A 43 -3.02 7.02 11.23
CA ARG A 43 -1.96 6.01 11.29
C ARG A 43 -2.24 4.87 10.31
N SER A 44 -1.21 4.45 9.60
CA SER A 44 -1.28 3.31 8.68
C SER A 44 -1.58 2.01 9.42
N THR A 45 -2.57 1.26 8.93
CA THR A 45 -2.93 -0.07 9.42
C THR A 45 -2.29 -1.14 8.55
N MET A 46 -2.36 -2.40 9.01
CA MET A 46 -1.93 -3.58 8.23
C MET A 46 -2.59 -3.63 6.85
N GLU A 47 -3.84 -3.19 6.74
CA GLU A 47 -4.60 -3.16 5.48
C GLU A 47 -4.05 -2.11 4.51
N HIS A 48 -3.71 -0.91 5.00
CA HIS A 48 -3.09 0.12 4.18
C HIS A 48 -1.74 -0.35 3.63
N TYR A 49 -0.88 -0.91 4.49
CA TYR A 49 0.40 -1.48 4.06
C TYR A 49 0.21 -2.59 3.03
N GLY A 50 -0.76 -3.48 3.25
CA GLY A 50 -1.08 -4.53 2.29
C GLY A 50 -1.49 -3.98 0.92
N CYS A 51 -2.31 -2.94 0.88
CA CYS A 51 -2.69 -2.28 -0.38
C CYS A 51 -1.48 -1.68 -1.10
N MET A 52 -0.57 -1.03 -0.36
CA MET A 52 0.65 -0.44 -0.92
C MET A 52 1.61 -1.49 -1.50
N VAL A 53 1.88 -2.57 -0.74
CA VAL A 53 2.76 -3.66 -1.20
C VAL A 53 2.17 -4.35 -2.43
N ASP A 54 0.86 -4.58 -2.43
CA ASP A 54 0.15 -5.18 -3.55
C ASP A 54 0.14 -4.28 -4.81
N MET A 55 0.03 -2.96 -4.61
CA MET A 55 0.06 -1.96 -5.67
C MET A 55 1.44 -1.89 -6.33
N PHE A 56 2.49 -1.66 -5.54
CA PHE A 56 3.86 -1.60 -6.04
C PHE A 56 4.31 -2.94 -6.62
N GLY A 57 3.95 -4.04 -5.96
CA GLY A 57 4.24 -5.39 -6.43
C GLY A 57 3.67 -5.69 -7.82
N ARG A 58 2.42 -5.29 -8.10
CA ARG A 58 1.83 -5.44 -9.44
C ARG A 58 2.43 -4.51 -10.49
N ALA A 59 2.89 -3.33 -10.07
CA ALA A 59 3.55 -2.38 -10.95
C ALA A 59 5.00 -2.80 -11.32
N GLY A 60 5.57 -3.77 -10.59
CA GLY A 60 6.97 -4.15 -10.72
C GLY A 60 7.94 -3.24 -9.94
N GLU A 61 7.42 -2.31 -9.13
CA GLU A 61 8.16 -1.44 -8.21
C GLU A 61 8.54 -2.23 -6.95
N LEU A 62 9.37 -3.27 -7.11
CA LEU A 62 9.67 -4.22 -6.03
C LEU A 62 10.49 -3.61 -4.90
N GLU A 63 11.35 -2.63 -5.20
CA GLU A 63 12.15 -1.94 -4.18
C GLU A 63 11.23 -1.12 -3.27
N GLU A 64 10.28 -0.38 -3.85
CA GLU A 64 9.27 0.39 -3.13
C GLU A 64 8.35 -0.50 -2.32
N ALA A 65 7.90 -1.64 -2.89
CA ALA A 65 7.13 -2.63 -2.14
C ALA A 65 7.88 -3.15 -0.92
N TYR A 66 9.20 -3.37 -1.05
CA TYR A 66 10.04 -3.81 0.06
C TYR A 66 10.27 -2.71 1.11
N ASP A 67 10.45 -1.47 0.67
CA ASP A 67 10.60 -0.33 1.58
C ASP A 67 9.32 -0.08 2.39
N ILE A 68 8.14 -0.28 1.79
CA ILE A 68 6.87 -0.27 2.53
C ILE A 68 6.89 -1.34 3.64
N ILE A 69 7.29 -2.58 3.34
CA ILE A 69 7.38 -3.65 4.35
C ILE A 69 8.35 -3.26 5.47
N ARG A 70 9.51 -2.68 5.14
CA ARG A 70 10.51 -2.25 6.13
C ARG A 70 10.06 -1.07 6.97
N SER A 71 9.17 -0.23 6.45
CA SER A 71 8.62 0.92 7.18
C SER A 71 7.56 0.52 8.21
N MET A 72 7.07 -0.72 8.18
CA MET A 72 6.01 -1.17 9.07
C MET A 72 6.47 -1.15 10.53
N PRO A 73 5.65 -0.62 11.47
CA PRO A 73 6.00 -0.58 12.89
C PRO A 73 5.89 -1.94 13.58
N THR A 74 5.33 -2.93 12.90
CA THR A 74 5.11 -4.30 13.38
C THR A 74 5.43 -5.28 12.25
N GLU A 75 5.66 -6.54 12.59
CA GLU A 75 5.94 -7.57 11.58
C GLU A 75 4.82 -7.66 10.52
N PRO A 76 5.17 -7.81 9.24
CA PRO A 76 4.19 -8.00 8.17
C PRO A 76 3.48 -9.35 8.35
N ASN A 77 2.17 -9.36 8.12
CA ASN A 77 1.42 -10.60 8.14
C ASN A 77 1.70 -11.47 6.89
N SER A 78 1.23 -12.71 6.93
CA SER A 78 1.42 -13.67 5.83
C SER A 78 0.81 -13.21 4.49
N VAL A 79 -0.24 -12.38 4.52
CA VAL A 79 -0.89 -11.87 3.31
C VAL A 79 0.04 -10.89 2.59
N ILE A 80 0.66 -9.95 3.31
CA ILE A 80 1.60 -8.97 2.76
C ILE A 80 2.82 -9.68 2.16
N LEU A 81 3.42 -10.59 2.93
CA LEU A 81 4.59 -11.35 2.46
C LEU A 81 4.27 -12.19 1.23
N ARG A 82 3.10 -12.84 1.19
CA ARG A 82 2.64 -13.59 0.03
C ARG A 82 2.49 -12.69 -1.19
N SER A 83 1.88 -11.51 -1.05
CA SER A 83 1.73 -10.56 -2.15
C SER A 83 3.09 -10.13 -2.70
N PHE A 84 4.05 -9.79 -1.82
CA PHE A 84 5.40 -9.40 -2.22
C PHE A 84 6.15 -10.53 -2.94
N ILE A 85 6.19 -11.74 -2.36
CA ILE A 85 6.87 -12.89 -2.99
C ILE A 85 6.24 -13.24 -4.34
N SER A 86 4.91 -13.16 -4.44
CA SER A 86 4.19 -13.38 -5.70
C SER A 86 4.59 -12.35 -6.76
N ALA A 87 4.71 -11.07 -6.39
CA ALA A 87 5.18 -10.01 -7.25
C ALA A 87 6.63 -10.26 -7.72
N CYS A 88 7.54 -10.57 -6.80
CA CYS A 88 8.93 -10.90 -7.14
C CYS A 88 8.99 -12.02 -8.19
N LYS A 89 8.29 -13.14 -7.93
CA LYS A 89 8.23 -14.26 -8.86
C LYS A 89 7.68 -13.85 -10.24
N HIS A 90 6.63 -13.03 -10.26
CA HIS A 90 6.02 -12.57 -11.52
C HIS A 90 6.97 -11.70 -12.35
N HIS A 91 7.75 -10.85 -11.69
CA HIS A 91 8.72 -9.96 -12.35
C HIS A 91 10.12 -10.58 -12.51
N GLY A 92 10.27 -11.88 -12.31
CA GLY A 92 11.55 -12.59 -12.50
C GLY A 92 12.60 -12.31 -11.42
N HIS A 93 12.20 -11.68 -10.32
CA HIS A 93 13.06 -11.47 -9.16
C HIS A 93 12.89 -12.65 -8.20
N ILE A 94 13.99 -13.32 -7.85
CA ILE A 94 13.97 -14.34 -6.81
C ILE A 94 14.34 -13.62 -5.52
N PRO A 95 13.42 -13.45 -4.54
CA PRO A 95 13.81 -12.95 -3.23
C PRO A 95 14.90 -13.89 -2.73
N CYS A 96 16.10 -13.35 -2.46
CA CYS A 96 17.17 -14.17 -1.89
C CYS A 96 16.65 -14.74 -0.56
N ALA A 97 16.63 -16.07 -0.47
CA ALA A 97 16.17 -16.82 0.69
C ALA A 97 17.13 -16.69 1.88
#